data_AF-A0AAV3U480-F1
#
_entry.id   AF-A0AAV3U480-F1
#
_cell.length_a   1.000
_cell.length_b   1.000
_cell.length_c   1.000
_cell.angle_alpha   90.00
_cell.angle_beta   90.00
_cell.angle_gamma   90.00
#
_symmetry.space_group_name_H-M   'P 1'
#
loop_
_entity.id
_entity.type
_entity.pdbx_description
1 polymer ?
#
loop_
_entity_poly.entity_id
_entity_poly.type
_entity_poly.pdbx_seq_one_letter_code
_entity_poly.pdbx_strand_id
1 'polypeptide(L)'
;MAYVDLNPIRAKKAHSLEGSDHTSIQKRLSLKPDKQRLPAGLLPFADARDLPNPNTLPLTFTEYKELITWTAGYSSGNTTSLPETIQELGISESKWLHLATNFEAHTAKLIGNVKQVIVAAQCLGYKRTPGLRVNRYYFG
;
A
#
# COMPACT_ATOMS: atom_id res chain seq x y z
N MET A 1 -0.81 1.41 -2.84
CA MET A 1 -0.79 0.01 -3.30
C MET A 1 -1.87 -0.80 -2.60
N ALA A 2 -1.78 -1.00 -1.27
CA ALA A 2 -2.72 -1.79 -0.48
C ALA A 2 -4.21 -1.50 -0.72
N TYR A 3 -4.63 -0.23 -0.62
CA TYR A 3 -6.03 0.16 -0.85
C TYR A 3 -6.57 -0.30 -2.21
N VAL A 4 -5.77 -0.12 -3.28
CA VAL A 4 -6.14 -0.49 -4.65
C VAL A 4 -6.16 -2.01 -4.81
N ASP A 5 -5.18 -2.70 -4.24
CA ASP A 5 -5.10 -4.17 -4.28
C ASP A 5 -6.26 -4.84 -3.55
N LEU A 6 -6.85 -4.15 -2.56
CA LEU A 6 -8.05 -4.57 -1.83
C LEU A 6 -9.36 -4.09 -2.45
N ASN A 7 -9.34 -3.22 -3.47
CA ASN A 7 -10.57 -2.67 -4.07
C ASN A 7 -11.51 -3.76 -4.62
N PRO A 8 -11.04 -4.78 -5.39
CA PRO A 8 -11.94 -5.83 -5.89
C PRO A 8 -12.60 -6.64 -4.78
N ILE A 9 -11.87 -6.94 -3.70
CA ILE A 9 -12.41 -7.62 -2.51
C ILE A 9 -13.45 -6.75 -1.81
N ARG A 10 -13.12 -5.47 -1.54
CA ARG A 10 -14.05 -4.50 -0.92
C ARG A 10 -15.32 -4.30 -1.75
N ALA A 11 -15.20 -4.26 -3.07
CA ALA A 11 -16.33 -4.14 -3.99
C ALA A 11 -17.09 -5.46 -4.19
N LYS A 12 -16.70 -6.55 -3.50
CA LYS A 12 -17.26 -7.91 -3.66
C LYS A 12 -17.16 -8.45 -5.10
N LYS A 13 -16.18 -7.97 -5.87
CA LYS A 13 -15.87 -8.44 -7.23
C LYS A 13 -14.84 -9.57 -7.24
N ALA A 14 -14.15 -9.79 -6.13
CA ALA A 14 -13.20 -10.88 -5.94
C ALA A 14 -13.30 -11.45 -4.51
N HIS A 15 -12.97 -12.73 -4.35
CA HIS A 15 -12.92 -13.42 -3.05
C HIS A 15 -11.49 -13.73 -2.58
N SER A 16 -10.48 -13.45 -3.41
CA SER A 16 -9.07 -13.69 -3.12
C SER A 16 -8.20 -12.64 -3.82
N LEU A 17 -6.93 -12.53 -3.41
CA LEU A 17 -5.96 -11.60 -4.02
C LEU A 17 -5.59 -12.03 -5.44
N GLU A 18 -5.61 -13.33 -5.72
CA GLU A 18 -5.40 -13.91 -7.04
C GLU A 18 -6.51 -13.51 -8.02
N GLY A 19 -7.76 -13.43 -7.55
CA GLY A 19 -8.93 -13.02 -8.34
C GLY A 19 -9.15 -11.50 -8.41
N SER A 20 -8.28 -10.70 -7.77
CA SER A 20 -8.38 -9.24 -7.78
C SER A 20 -7.83 -8.66 -9.09
N ASP A 21 -8.62 -8.75 -10.16
CA ASP A 21 -8.20 -8.28 -11.49
C ASP A 21 -7.76 -6.81 -11.51
N HIS A 22 -6.79 -6.52 -12.39
CA HIS A 22 -6.20 -5.19 -12.62
C HIS A 22 -5.46 -4.58 -11.41
N THR A 23 -5.12 -5.38 -10.41
CA THR A 23 -4.35 -4.93 -9.23
C THR A 23 -2.86 -5.22 -9.36
N SER A 24 -2.03 -4.58 -8.53
CA SER A 24 -0.60 -4.85 -8.52
C SER A 24 -0.27 -6.19 -7.86
N ILE A 25 -1.03 -6.60 -6.83
CA ILE A 25 -0.89 -7.91 -6.21
C ILE A 25 -1.18 -9.04 -7.20
N GLN A 26 -2.25 -8.96 -8.00
CA GLN A 26 -2.58 -9.97 -9.00
C GLN A 26 -1.49 -10.07 -10.08
N LYS A 27 -0.97 -8.93 -10.56
CA LYS A 27 0.12 -8.91 -11.54
C LYS A 27 1.38 -9.60 -11.01
N ARG A 28 1.69 -9.41 -9.74
CA ARG A 28 2.86 -10.03 -9.09
C ARG A 28 2.67 -11.52 -8.84
N LEU A 29 1.48 -11.94 -8.38
CA LEU A 29 1.14 -13.34 -8.19
C LEU A 29 1.13 -14.13 -9.51
N SER A 30 0.84 -13.44 -10.62
CA SER A 30 0.84 -14.04 -11.97
C SER A 30 2.24 -14.18 -12.59
N LEU A 31 3.30 -13.69 -11.92
CA LEU A 31 4.66 -13.82 -12.43
C LEU A 31 5.12 -15.27 -12.36
N LYS A 32 5.60 -15.79 -13.49
CA LYS A 32 6.22 -17.11 -13.55
C LYS A 32 7.63 -17.03 -12.96
N PRO A 33 8.10 -18.07 -12.23
CA PRO A 33 9.46 -18.11 -11.68
C PRO A 33 10.55 -17.83 -12.71
N ASP A 34 10.34 -18.27 -13.96
CA ASP A 34 11.30 -18.11 -15.06
C ASP A 34 11.29 -16.70 -15.69
N LYS A 35 10.30 -15.86 -15.35
CA LYS A 35 10.19 -14.49 -15.82
C LYS A 35 10.75 -13.54 -14.76
N GLN A 36 12.06 -13.28 -14.83
CA GLN A 36 12.77 -12.33 -13.96
C GLN A 36 12.35 -10.86 -14.18
N ARG A 37 11.56 -10.54 -15.20
CA ARG A 37 11.17 -9.16 -15.50
C ARG A 37 9.88 -8.76 -14.79
N LEU A 38 10.00 -7.79 -13.88
CA LEU A 38 8.87 -7.13 -13.25
C LEU A 38 7.95 -6.46 -14.29
N PRO A 39 6.63 -6.48 -14.09
CA PRO A 39 5.69 -5.75 -14.94
C PRO A 39 6.03 -4.25 -14.94
N ALA A 40 5.87 -3.60 -16.10
CA ALA A 40 6.09 -2.17 -16.21
C ALA A 40 5.24 -1.38 -15.21
N GLY A 41 5.83 -0.35 -14.61
CA GLY A 41 5.16 0.52 -13.64
C GLY A 41 5.08 -0.02 -12.21
N LEU A 42 5.74 -1.14 -11.89
CA LEU A 42 5.85 -1.65 -10.52
C LEU A 42 7.28 -1.54 -10.00
N LEU A 43 7.44 -0.97 -8.80
CA LEU A 43 8.71 -1.00 -8.09
C LEU A 43 9.03 -2.42 -7.59
N PRO A 44 10.29 -2.87 -7.64
CA PRO A 44 10.74 -4.10 -6.99
C PRO A 44 10.54 -4.04 -5.46
N PHE A 45 10.41 -5.21 -4.83
CA PHE A 45 10.52 -5.34 -3.38
C PHE A 45 11.98 -5.50 -2.95
N ALA A 46 12.26 -5.39 -1.65
CA ALA A 46 13.61 -5.47 -1.09
C ALA A 46 14.32 -6.82 -1.36
N ASP A 47 13.54 -7.89 -1.54
CA ASP A 47 13.99 -9.25 -1.85
C ASP A 47 14.10 -9.54 -3.36
N ALA A 48 13.92 -8.54 -4.22
CA ALA A 48 14.11 -8.70 -5.66
C ALA A 48 15.59 -8.93 -5.99
N ARG A 49 15.90 -10.10 -6.57
CA ARG A 49 17.27 -10.46 -7.00
C ARG A 49 17.68 -9.69 -8.25
N ASP A 50 19.00 -9.53 -8.43
CA ASP A 50 19.66 -9.08 -9.67
C ASP A 50 19.35 -7.65 -10.15
N LEU A 51 19.17 -6.71 -9.22
CA LEU A 51 19.02 -5.30 -9.57
C LEU A 51 20.12 -4.46 -8.90
N PRO A 52 21.06 -3.88 -9.69
CA PRO A 52 22.26 -3.25 -9.13
C PRO A 52 21.99 -1.96 -8.36
N ASN A 53 20.85 -1.27 -8.60
CA ASN A 53 20.36 -0.18 -7.76
C ASN A 53 18.93 0.27 -8.16
N PRO A 54 17.86 -0.52 -7.91
CA PRO A 54 16.51 -0.05 -8.17
C PRO A 54 15.97 0.68 -6.93
N ASN A 55 15.17 1.72 -7.14
CA ASN A 55 14.26 2.22 -6.11
C ASN A 55 13.33 1.07 -5.67
N THR A 56 13.69 0.34 -4.61
CA THR A 56 12.89 -0.77 -4.06
C THR A 56 11.87 -0.27 -3.06
N LEU A 57 10.84 -1.07 -2.85
CA LEU A 57 9.97 -0.95 -1.69
C LEU A 57 10.71 -1.47 -0.45
N PRO A 58 10.59 -0.80 0.71
CA PRO A 58 11.26 -1.19 1.95
C PRO A 58 10.52 -2.32 2.69
N LEU A 59 10.18 -3.38 1.95
CA LEU A 59 9.60 -4.62 2.47
C LEU A 59 9.80 -5.74 1.44
N THR A 60 9.70 -6.99 1.87
CA THR A 60 9.72 -8.16 0.98
C THR A 60 8.35 -8.40 0.34
N PHE A 61 8.31 -9.17 -0.76
CA PHE A 61 7.02 -9.54 -1.34
C PHE A 61 6.19 -10.41 -0.37
N THR A 62 6.85 -11.26 0.41
CA THR A 62 6.21 -12.11 1.42
C THR A 62 5.53 -11.29 2.51
N GLU A 63 6.25 -10.33 3.10
CA GLU A 63 5.69 -9.38 4.08
C GLU A 63 4.50 -8.61 3.50
N TYR A 64 4.62 -8.15 2.25
CA TYR A 64 3.51 -7.45 1.60
C TYR A 64 2.27 -8.35 1.45
N LYS A 65 2.47 -9.59 1.00
CA LYS A 65 1.38 -10.55 0.80
C LYS A 65 0.68 -10.88 2.12
N GLU A 66 1.44 -11.10 3.18
CA GLU A 66 0.92 -11.34 4.53
C GLU A 66 0.08 -10.16 5.00
N LEU A 67 0.64 -8.96 4.92
CA LEU A 67 -0.01 -7.70 5.31
C LEU A 67 -1.35 -7.48 4.60
N ILE A 68 -1.40 -7.68 3.29
CA ILE A 68 -2.62 -7.52 2.51
C ILE A 68 -3.64 -8.62 2.81
N THR A 69 -3.19 -9.86 2.99
CA THR A 69 -4.06 -10.99 3.34
C THR A 69 -4.72 -10.76 4.69
N TRP A 70 -3.94 -10.35 5.70
CA TRP A 70 -4.46 -9.99 7.01
C TRP A 70 -5.47 -8.83 6.91
N THR A 71 -5.16 -7.79 6.14
CA THR A 71 -6.07 -6.64 5.96
C THR A 71 -7.38 -7.04 5.26
N ALA A 72 -7.32 -7.95 4.29
CA ALA A 72 -8.50 -8.49 3.63
C ALA A 72 -9.37 -9.31 4.59
N GLY A 73 -8.75 -10.13 5.45
CA GLY A 73 -9.42 -10.91 6.49
C GLY A 73 -10.11 -10.02 7.54
N TYR A 74 -9.46 -8.94 7.96
CA TYR A 74 -10.08 -7.96 8.86
C TYR A 74 -11.37 -7.38 8.27
N SER A 75 -11.38 -7.10 6.96
CA SER A 75 -12.56 -6.58 6.26
C SER A 75 -13.71 -7.58 6.16
N SER A 76 -13.44 -8.89 6.27
CA SER A 76 -14.46 -9.95 6.31
C SER A 76 -14.83 -10.41 7.73
N GLY A 77 -14.27 -9.78 8.77
CA GLY A 77 -14.53 -10.12 10.17
C GLY A 77 -13.66 -11.24 10.73
N ASN A 78 -12.61 -11.65 10.01
CA ASN A 78 -11.65 -12.66 10.47
C ASN A 78 -10.48 -11.97 11.18
N THR A 79 -10.29 -12.25 12.47
CA THR A 79 -9.28 -11.61 13.31
C THR A 79 -8.11 -12.55 13.55
N THR A 80 -7.12 -12.53 12.65
CA THR A 80 -5.79 -13.11 12.91
C THR A 80 -4.87 -12.09 13.57
N SER A 81 -3.77 -12.57 14.15
CA SER A 81 -2.74 -11.74 14.80
C SER A 81 -2.17 -10.68 13.85
N LEU A 82 -1.90 -9.49 14.39
CA LEU A 82 -1.30 -8.37 13.67
C LEU A 82 0.07 -8.77 13.06
N PRO A 83 0.30 -8.59 11.75
CA PRO A 83 1.59 -8.86 11.12
C PRO A 83 2.71 -8.01 11.74
N GLU A 84 3.89 -8.60 11.93
CA GLU A 84 5.08 -7.91 12.46
C GLU A 84 5.47 -6.70 11.61
N THR A 85 5.26 -6.77 10.29
CA THR A 85 5.54 -5.67 9.34
C THR A 85 4.83 -4.36 9.72
N ILE A 86 3.61 -4.40 10.29
CA ILE A 86 2.92 -3.17 10.73
C ILE A 86 3.63 -2.56 11.93
N GLN A 87 4.14 -3.40 12.83
CA GLN A 87 4.85 -2.96 14.03
C GLN A 87 6.17 -2.27 13.66
N GLU A 88 6.91 -2.84 12.71
CA GLU A 88 8.17 -2.26 12.21
C GLU A 88 7.98 -0.92 11.50
N LEU A 89 6.86 -0.74 10.78
CA LEU A 89 6.54 0.51 10.10
C LEU A 89 6.17 1.65 11.08
N GLY A 90 5.97 1.37 12.37
CA GLY A 90 5.58 2.36 13.38
C GLY A 90 4.18 2.94 13.14
N ILE A 91 3.34 2.26 12.35
CA ILE A 91 1.97 2.66 12.07
C ILE A 91 1.05 1.88 13.00
N SER A 92 0.16 2.56 13.74
CA SER A 92 -0.80 1.84 14.58
C SER A 92 -1.76 1.02 13.72
N GLU A 93 -2.17 -0.15 14.20
CA GLU A 93 -3.14 -1.03 13.54
C GLU A 93 -4.38 -0.27 13.04
N SER A 94 -4.97 0.55 13.92
CA SER A 94 -6.15 1.37 13.59
C SER A 94 -5.91 2.34 12.43
N LYS A 95 -4.73 2.99 12.38
CA LYS A 95 -4.38 3.91 11.29
C LYS A 95 -4.16 3.16 9.99
N TRP A 96 -3.47 2.01 10.06
CA TRP A 96 -3.25 1.16 8.90
C TRP A 96 -4.57 0.68 8.30
N LEU A 97 -5.43 0.06 9.11
CA LEU A 97 -6.72 -0.46 8.67
C LEU A 97 -7.58 0.64 8.05
N HIS A 98 -7.60 1.82 8.67
CA HIS A 98 -8.34 2.95 8.14
C HIS A 98 -7.79 3.42 6.79
N LEU A 99 -6.47 3.55 6.63
CA LEU A 99 -5.86 3.92 5.36
C LEU A 99 -6.05 2.83 4.28
N ALA A 100 -6.00 1.56 4.64
CA ALA A 100 -6.11 0.46 3.69
C ALA A 100 -7.56 0.19 3.24
N THR A 101 -8.56 0.61 4.02
CA THR A 101 -9.98 0.36 3.74
C THR A 101 -10.79 1.61 3.38
N ASN A 102 -10.44 2.77 3.96
CA ASN A 102 -11.20 4.03 3.88
C ASN A 102 -10.37 5.20 3.30
N PHE A 103 -9.36 4.90 2.48
CA PHE A 103 -8.42 5.88 1.92
C PHE A 103 -9.11 7.11 1.32
N GLU A 104 -10.01 6.91 0.36
CA GLU A 104 -10.63 8.03 -0.39
C GLU A 104 -11.51 8.93 0.48
N ALA A 105 -12.11 8.40 1.54
CA ALA A 105 -13.03 9.17 2.38
C ALA A 105 -12.32 10.22 3.25
N HIS A 106 -11.03 10.03 3.55
CA HIS A 106 -10.31 10.82 4.55
C HIS A 106 -8.99 11.39 4.05
N THR A 107 -8.57 11.06 2.83
CA THR A 107 -7.31 11.56 2.27
C THR A 107 -7.53 12.74 1.33
N ALA A 108 -6.56 13.65 1.29
CA ALA A 108 -6.58 14.80 0.41
C ALA A 108 -5.78 14.54 -0.87
N LYS A 109 -5.70 15.54 -1.75
CA LYS A 109 -4.93 15.47 -3.01
C LYS A 109 -3.45 15.14 -2.81
N LEU A 110 -2.86 15.48 -1.66
CA LEU A 110 -1.47 15.18 -1.30
C LEU A 110 -1.44 14.43 0.02
N ILE A 111 -0.66 13.35 0.05
CA ILE A 111 -0.65 12.39 1.15
C ILE A 111 0.79 11.99 1.45
N GLY A 112 1.19 12.00 2.72
CA GLY A 112 2.50 11.59 3.18
C GLY A 112 3.00 12.41 4.37
N ASN A 113 4.29 12.30 4.66
CA ASN A 113 4.94 13.06 5.73
C ASN A 113 4.69 14.58 5.56
N VAL A 114 4.38 15.27 6.66
CA VAL A 114 3.97 16.68 6.61
C VAL A 114 5.01 17.58 5.93
N LYS A 115 6.31 17.37 6.17
CA LYS A 115 7.37 18.18 5.56
C LYS A 115 7.38 18.03 4.04
N GLN A 116 7.29 16.78 3.57
CA GLN A 116 7.30 16.47 2.14
C GLN A 116 6.01 16.95 1.45
N VAL A 117 4.86 16.84 2.12
CA VAL A 117 3.58 17.32 1.59
C VAL A 117 3.57 18.85 1.44
N ILE A 118 4.20 19.59 2.36
CA ILE A 118 4.35 21.05 2.23
C ILE A 118 5.21 21.39 1.01
N VAL A 119 6.37 20.73 0.85
CA VAL A 119 7.26 20.94 -0.30
C VAL A 119 6.53 20.60 -1.61
N ALA A 120 5.88 19.44 -1.69
CA ALA A 120 5.13 19.02 -2.87
C ALA A 120 4.00 20.01 -3.21
N ALA A 121 3.29 20.52 -2.22
CA ALA A 121 2.24 21.51 -2.43
C ALA A 121 2.79 22.80 -3.06
N GLN A 122 3.95 23.27 -2.60
CA GLN A 122 4.61 24.45 -3.17
C GLN A 122 5.06 24.21 -4.61
N CYS A 123 5.73 23.07 -4.88
CA CYS A 123 6.16 22.71 -6.23
C CYS A 123 4.99 22.59 -7.22
N LEU A 124 3.81 22.17 -6.74
CA LEU A 124 2.59 22.06 -7.53
C LEU A 124 1.78 23.38 -7.60
N GLY A 125 2.30 24.48 -7.06
CA GLY A 125 1.69 25.81 -7.14
C GLY A 125 0.51 26.05 -6.20
N TYR A 126 0.32 25.23 -5.17
CA TYR A 126 -0.74 25.43 -4.20
C TYR A 126 -0.45 26.62 -3.26
N LYS A 127 -1.44 27.51 -3.09
CA LYS A 127 -1.37 28.61 -2.10
C LYS A 127 -1.49 28.14 -0.65
N ARG A 128 -2.13 26.99 -0.43
CA ARG A 128 -2.28 26.32 0.88
C ARG A 128 -2.07 24.84 0.72
N THR A 129 -1.41 24.20 1.66
CA THR A 129 -1.16 22.75 1.64
C THR A 129 -2.46 21.97 1.88
N PRO A 130 -3.00 21.25 0.87
CA PRO A 130 -4.24 20.49 1.04
C PRO A 130 -4.03 19.33 2.01
N GLY A 131 -5.03 19.09 2.88
CA GLY A 131 -5.02 17.93 3.78
C GLY A 131 -3.94 17.92 4.87
N LEU A 132 -3.34 19.06 5.21
CA LEU A 132 -2.24 19.12 6.19
C LEU A 132 -2.60 18.47 7.54
N ARG A 133 -3.83 18.65 8.02
CA ARG A 133 -4.32 18.06 9.28
C ARG A 133 -4.43 16.53 9.19
N VAL A 134 -4.94 16.02 8.08
CA VAL A 134 -5.04 14.58 7.82
C VAL A 134 -3.64 13.96 7.78
N ASN A 135 -2.72 14.60 7.05
CA ASN A 135 -1.35 14.11 6.92
C ASN A 135 -0.62 14.02 8.26
N ARG A 136 -0.76 15.05 9.12
CA ARG A 136 -0.20 15.03 10.47
C ARG A 136 -0.74 13.87 11.31
N TYR A 137 -2.04 13.58 11.21
CA TYR A 137 -2.65 12.52 12.00
C TYR A 137 -2.13 11.12 11.60
N TYR A 138 -2.03 10.85 10.30
CA TYR A 138 -1.65 9.53 9.79
C TYR A 138 -0.13 9.32 9.66
N PHE A 139 0.64 10.36 9.35
CA PHE A 139 2.04 10.23 8.91
C PHE A 139 3.06 11.08 9.70
N GLY A 140 2.60 11.83 10.71
CA GLY A 140 3.46 12.74 11.50
C GLY A 140 3.67 14.10 10.83
#